data_AF-A0A8T4TCN1-F1
#
_entry.id   AF-A0A8T4TCN1-F1
#
_cell.length_a   1.000
_cell.length_b   1.000
_cell.length_c   1.000
_cell.angle_alpha   90.00
_cell.angle_beta   90.00
_cell.angle_gamma   90.00
#
_symmetry.space_group_name_H-M   'P 1'
#
loop_
_entity.id
_entity.type
_entity.pdbx_description
1 polymer ?
#
loop_
_entity_poly.entity_id
_entity_poly.type
_entity_poly.pdbx_seq_one_letter_code
_entity_poly.pdbx_strand_id
1 'polypeptide(L)' 'MVKKNELKSLNHESLKSRLEDLRKDLMKVNSKRSSKSSIENPGRIKHIKRNIARLLTYMKNKGGKQKNNG' A
#
# COMPACT_ATOMS: atom_id res chain seq x y z
N MET A 1 10.68 -1.13 1.92
CA MET A 1 9.87 -2.07 1.10
C MET A 1 9.10 -2.94 2.07
N VAL A 2 7.78 -3.05 1.96
CA VAL A 2 6.96 -3.82 2.93
C VAL A 2 7.34 -5.31 2.85
N LYS A 3 7.74 -5.90 3.97
CA LYS A 3 8.12 -7.32 4.07
C LYS A 3 6.86 -8.19 4.09
N LYS A 4 6.91 -9.35 3.43
CA LYS A 4 5.77 -10.29 3.34
C LYS A 4 5.31 -10.81 4.73
N ASN A 5 6.24 -10.94 5.68
CA ASN A 5 5.91 -11.38 7.04
C ASN A 5 5.07 -10.36 7.81
N GLU A 6 5.34 -9.06 7.67
CA GLU A 6 4.50 -8.03 8.29
C GLU A 6 3.06 -8.11 7.78
N LEU A 7 2.88 -8.29 6.47
CA LEU A 7 1.55 -8.44 5.87
C LEU A 7 0.79 -9.65 6.43
N LYS A 8 1.49 -10.76 6.68
CA LYS A 8 0.90 -11.96 7.30
C LYS A 8 0.37 -11.72 8.70
N SER A 9 1.12 -10.97 9.51
CA SER A 9 0.78 -10.69 10.90
C SER A 9 -0.33 -9.64 11.07
N LEU A 10 -0.68 -8.91 10.01
CA LEU A 10 -1.70 -7.86 10.07
C LEU A 10 -3.11 -8.39 9.81
N ASN A 11 -4.07 -7.88 10.58
CA ASN A 11 -5.49 -8.13 10.37
C ASN A 11 -6.03 -7.34 9.17
N HIS A 12 -7.18 -7.75 8.64
CA HIS A 12 -7.77 -7.15 7.45
C HIS A 12 -8.01 -5.63 7.61
N GLU A 13 -8.40 -5.21 8.81
CA GLU A 13 -8.62 -3.81 9.14
C GLU A 13 -7.31 -3.00 9.17
N SER A 14 -6.26 -3.55 9.77
CA SER A 14 -4.92 -2.94 9.75
C SER A 14 -4.36 -2.83 8.33
N LEU A 15 -4.64 -3.82 7.47
CA LEU A 15 -4.29 -3.75 6.05
C LEU A 15 -5.06 -2.65 5.33
N LYS A 16 -6.37 -2.50 5.58
CA LYS A 16 -7.16 -1.39 5.05
C LYS A 16 -6.60 -0.04 5.51
N SER A 17 -6.36 0.13 6.79
CA SER A 17 -5.80 1.38 7.35
C SER A 17 -4.47 1.74 6.69
N ARG A 18 -3.57 0.77 6.53
CA ARG A 18 -2.27 0.96 5.87
C ARG A 18 -2.40 1.25 4.37
N LEU A 19 -3.43 0.72 3.71
CA LEU A 19 -3.78 1.05 2.31
C LEU A 19 -4.25 2.50 2.18
N GLU A 20 -5.10 2.96 3.09
CA GLU A 20 -5.61 4.33 3.11
C GLU A 20 -4.49 5.34 3.36
N ASP A 21 -3.57 5.03 4.27
CA ASP A 21 -2.40 5.86 4.54
C ASP A 21 -1.51 6.00 3.29
N LEU A 22 -1.22 4.88 2.61
CA LEU A 22 -0.46 4.90 1.34
C LEU A 22 -1.17 5.68 0.23
N ARG A 23 -2.50 5.66 0.18
CA ARG A 23 -3.28 6.48 -0.76
C ARG A 23 -3.20 7.96 -0.43
N LYS A 24 -3.27 8.33 0.85
CA LYS A 24 -3.09 9.72 1.30
C LYS A 24 -1.67 10.23 0.99
N ASP A 25 -0.64 9.42 1.20
CA ASP A 25 0.74 9.76 0.83
C ASP A 25 0.86 9.97 -0.68
N LEU A 26 0.27 9.08 -1.49
CA LEU A 26 0.23 9.22 -2.95
C LEU A 26 -0.48 10.51 -3.39
N MET A 27 -1.56 10.89 -2.71
CA MET A 27 -2.30 12.11 -3.01
C MET A 27 -1.47 13.36 -2.70
N LYS A 28 -0.82 13.41 -1.53
CA LYS A 28 0.08 14.52 -1.16
C LYS A 28 1.20 14.70 -2.18
N VAL A 29 1.78 13.58 -2.59
CA VAL A 29 2.84 13.47 -3.59
C VAL A 29 2.35 13.99 -4.96
N ASN A 30 1.20 13.49 -5.44
CA ASN A 30 0.60 13.99 -6.68
C ASN A 30 0.25 15.49 -6.64
N SER A 31 -0.25 16.01 -5.51
CA SER A 31 -0.53 17.44 -5.35
C SER A 31 0.75 18.28 -5.44
N LYS A 32 1.84 17.81 -4.81
CA LYS A 32 3.16 18.46 -4.90
C LYS A 32 3.78 18.39 -6.28
N ARG A 33 3.51 17.33 -7.05
CA ARG A 33 3.92 17.20 -8.46
C ARG A 33 3.19 18.20 -9.36
N SER A 34 1.92 18.48 -9.06
CA SER A 34 1.10 19.41 -9.85
C SER A 34 1.49 20.87 -9.62
N SER A 35 1.86 21.21 -8.39
CA SER A 35 2.54 22.48 -8.11
C SER A 35 3.95 22.39 -8.69
N LYS A 36 4.27 23.21 -9.69
CA LYS A 36 5.51 23.23 -10.51
C LYS A 36 6.83 23.45 -9.73
N SER A 37 6.82 23.23 -8.41
CA SER A 37 7.81 23.63 -7.42
C SER A 37 8.48 22.46 -6.67
N SER A 38 8.35 21.20 -7.12
CA SER A 38 8.96 20.11 -6.32
C SER A 38 9.67 19.00 -7.10
N ILE A 39 10.92 18.79 -6.69
CA ILE A 39 11.85 17.70 -6.97
C ILE A 39 11.32 16.44 -6.27
N GLU A 40 10.09 16.05 -6.56
CA GLU A 40 9.54 14.87 -5.92
C GLU A 40 10.01 13.62 -6.65
N ASN A 41 10.78 12.81 -5.95
CA ASN A 41 11.48 11.67 -6.53
C ASN A 41 10.48 10.68 -7.17
N PRO A 42 10.53 10.47 -8.51
CA PRO A 42 9.62 9.54 -9.19
C PRO A 42 9.75 8.10 -8.66
N GLY A 43 10.92 7.74 -8.11
CA GLY A 43 11.14 6.48 -7.41
C GLY A 43 10.22 6.28 -6.20
N ARG A 44 9.92 7.36 -5.44
CA ARG A 44 9.04 7.30 -4.27
C ARG A 44 7.60 7.02 -4.69
N ILE A 45 7.11 7.68 -5.74
CA ILE A 45 5.78 7.42 -6.34
C ILE A 45 5.66 5.94 -6.75
N LYS A 46 6.67 5.44 -7.47
CA LYS A 46 6.72 4.05 -7.93
C LYS A 46 6.71 3.06 -6.76
N HIS A 47 7.41 3.38 -5.67
CA HIS A 47 7.41 2.58 -4.44
C HIS A 47 6.04 2.55 -3.76
N ILE A 48 5.38 3.70 -3.61
CA ILE A 48 4.05 3.79 -3.00
C ILE A 48 3.05 2.96 -3.81
N LYS A 49 3.02 3.13 -5.14
CA LYS A 49 2.15 2.35 -6.04
C LYS A 49 2.40 0.84 -5.93
N ARG A 50 3.67 0.41 -5.88
CA ARG A 50 4.01 -1.02 -5.69
C ARG A 50 3.56 -1.55 -4.33
N ASN A 51 3.68 -0.78 -3.27
CA ASN A 51 3.22 -1.19 -1.94
C ASN A 51 1.69 -1.35 -1.92
N ILE A 52 0.94 -0.41 -2.51
CA ILE A 52 -0.51 -0.48 -2.67
C ILE A 52 -0.91 -1.75 -3.43
N ALA A 53 -0.29 -2.01 -4.59
CA ALA A 53 -0.57 -3.20 -5.38
C ALA A 53 -0.33 -4.48 -4.58
N ARG A 54 0.78 -4.58 -3.84
CA ARG A 54 1.09 -5.74 -3.00
C ARG A 54 0.09 -5.92 -1.86
N LEU A 55 -0.36 -4.84 -1.23
CA LEU A 55 -1.39 -4.89 -0.20
C LEU A 55 -2.70 -5.43 -0.76
N LEU A 56 -3.14 -4.89 -1.90
CA LEU A 56 -4.36 -5.33 -2.59
C LEU A 56 -4.27 -6.79 -3.02
N THR A 57 -3.14 -7.20 -3.61
CA THR A 57 -2.89 -8.60 -3.95
C THR A 57 -2.93 -9.48 -2.70
N TYR A 58 -2.32 -9.04 -1.60
CA TYR A 58 -2.30 -9.80 -0.36
C TYR A 58 -3.71 -9.93 0.25
N MET A 59 -4.48 -8.84 0.31
CA MET A 59 -5.87 -8.83 0.79
C MET A 59 -6.76 -9.73 -0.08
N LYS A 60 -6.63 -9.66 -1.42
CA LYS A 60 -7.36 -10.50 -2.38
C LYS A 60 -7.01 -11.98 -2.20
N ASN A 61 -5.73 -12.31 -2.01
CA ASN A 61 -5.28 -13.68 -1.77
C ASN A 61 -5.67 -14.21 -0.38
N LYS A 62 -5.68 -13.36 0.65
CA LYS A 62 -6.14 -13.73 2.01
C LYS A 62 -7.65 -14.00 2.01
N GLY A 63 -8.44 -13.20 1.27
CA GLY A 63 -9.87 -13.45 1.04
C GLY A 63 -10.17 -14.75 0.28
N GLY A 64 -9.23 -15.24 -0.55
CA GLY A 64 -9.33 -16.55 -1.21
C GLY A 64 -8.77 -17.74 -0.42
N LYS A 65 -8.04 -17.50 0.67
CA LYS A 65 -7.38 -18.55 1.49
C LYS A 65 -7.78 -18.53 2.98
N GLN A 66 -8.87 -17.87 3.33
CA GLN A 66 -9.46 -17.98 4.67
C GLN A 66 -10.60 -19.02 4.67
N LYS A 67 -10.26 -20.25 4.28
CA LYS A 67 -10.98 -21.49 4.57
C LYS A 67 -9.93 -22.58 4.78
N ASN A 68 -9.26 -22.53 5.92
CA ASN A 68 -8.61 -23.67 6.60
C ASN A 68 -7.73 -23.09 7.70
N ASN A 69 -8.34 -22.96 8.87
CA ASN A 69 -7.71 -23.38 10.11
C ASN A 69 -8.82 -24.13 10.82
N GLY A 70 -8.84 -25.45 10.62
CA GLY A 70 -9.43 -26.40 11.57
C GLY A 70 -8.41 -26.70 12.66
#